data_AF-A0A150PMZ2-F1
#
_entry.id   AF-A0A150PMZ2-F1
#
_cell.length_a   1.000
_cell.length_b   1.000
_cell.length_c   1.000
_cell.angle_alpha   90.00
_cell.angle_beta   90.00
_cell.angle_gamma   90.00
#
_symmetry.space_group_name_H-M   'P 1'
#
loop_
_entity.id
_entity.type
_entity.pdbx_description
1 polymer ?
#
loop_
_entity_poly.entity_id
_entity_poly.type
_entity_poly.pdbx_seq_one_letter_code
_entity_poly.pdbx_strand_id
1 'polypeptide(L)'
;MRGALDFDPAAREYGAATASIRQILTEWAAIDWFVPPRDPGAEALAARLMREHNARARAHLPEIFPATLETRSSRGGWRAFAALRDRVCKQQRWDWKFSALKPLSSHHSKARGWTMDHEARGCVDLLAGAAPRPGDLFVRASDVVLWNKLGPNLDVEACLPRKGVEPARWYLGYVHIDMMECIEWQLAEGSDDLEGNPFHPLLRCYAAGFYPFSLDKSTMVLFAFDR
;
A
#
# COMPACT_ATOMS: atom_id res chain seq x y z
N MET A 1 1.37 16.48 2.62
CA MET A 1 2.52 16.30 1.71
C MET A 1 2.11 15.34 0.59
N ARG A 2 1.93 15.84 -0.64
CA ARG A 2 1.64 14.98 -1.82
C ARG A 2 2.93 14.58 -2.50
N GLY A 3 2.97 13.37 -3.04
CA GLY A 3 4.11 12.90 -3.81
C GLY A 3 3.89 13.13 -5.31
N ALA A 4 4.98 13.12 -6.08
CA ALA A 4 4.92 13.18 -7.54
C ALA A 4 5.49 11.89 -8.13
N LEU A 5 4.80 11.33 -9.12
CA LEU A 5 5.39 10.33 -9.99
C LEU A 5 6.33 11.03 -10.96
N ASP A 6 7.44 10.39 -11.32
CA ASP A 6 8.38 10.85 -12.33
C ASP A 6 7.93 10.50 -13.76
N PHE A 7 6.70 10.01 -13.91
CA PHE A 7 6.04 9.71 -15.17
C PHE A 7 4.53 10.00 -15.09
N ASP A 8 3.90 10.06 -16.26
CA ASP A 8 2.44 10.10 -16.37
C ASP A 8 1.87 8.67 -16.46
N PRO A 9 1.08 8.20 -15.47
CA PRO A 9 0.43 6.89 -15.53
C PRO A 9 -0.39 6.68 -16.79
N ALA A 10 -1.08 7.73 -17.28
CA ALA A 10 -1.96 7.62 -18.45
C ALA A 10 -1.21 7.28 -19.74
N ALA A 11 0.11 7.54 -19.80
CA ALA A 11 0.95 7.24 -20.94
C ALA A 11 1.53 5.81 -20.92
N ARG A 12 1.18 4.98 -19.94
CA ARG A 12 1.77 3.64 -19.72
C ARG A 12 0.75 2.53 -19.83
N GLU A 13 1.14 1.41 -20.43
CA GLU A 13 0.31 0.22 -20.57
C GLU A 13 0.84 -0.93 -19.72
N TYR A 14 -0.09 -1.68 -19.12
CA TYR A 14 0.16 -2.78 -18.18
C TYR A 14 -0.69 -4.01 -18.53
N GLY A 15 -0.93 -4.23 -19.83
CA GLY A 15 -1.77 -5.32 -20.33
C GLY A 15 -3.25 -5.14 -19.98
N ALA A 16 -3.92 -6.25 -19.64
CA ALA A 16 -5.35 -6.26 -19.35
C ALA A 16 -5.75 -5.53 -18.04
N ALA A 17 -4.77 -5.16 -17.21
CA ALA A 17 -4.95 -4.38 -15.98
C ALA A 17 -4.55 -2.91 -16.14
N THR A 18 -4.47 -2.41 -17.37
CA THR A 18 -3.94 -1.06 -17.64
C THR A 18 -4.77 0.03 -16.95
N ALA A 19 -6.09 0.00 -17.05
CA ALA A 19 -6.91 1.07 -16.49
C ALA A 19 -6.90 1.05 -14.96
N SER A 20 -6.96 -0.15 -14.36
CA SER A 20 -6.92 -0.33 -12.91
C SER A 20 -5.58 0.07 -12.30
N ILE A 21 -4.45 -0.27 -12.92
CA ILE A 21 -3.11 0.13 -12.44
C ILE A 21 -2.91 1.64 -12.57
N ARG A 22 -3.36 2.25 -13.68
CA ARG A 22 -3.36 3.72 -13.82
C ARG A 22 -4.15 4.38 -12.70
N GLN A 23 -5.33 3.84 -12.38
CA GLN A 23 -6.15 4.33 -11.28
C GLN A 23 -5.42 4.20 -9.93
N ILE A 24 -4.85 3.03 -9.62
CA ILE A 24 -4.11 2.80 -8.36
C ILE A 24 -2.96 3.81 -8.21
N LEU A 25 -2.13 3.98 -9.26
CA LEU A 25 -1.00 4.91 -9.23
C LEU A 25 -1.46 6.37 -9.06
N THR A 26 -2.53 6.76 -9.73
CA THR A 26 -3.11 8.10 -9.64
C THR A 26 -3.69 8.36 -8.25
N GLU A 27 -4.48 7.44 -7.72
CA GLU A 27 -5.04 7.53 -6.37
C GLU A 27 -3.91 7.60 -5.32
N TRP A 28 -2.86 6.80 -5.47
CA TRP A 28 -1.71 6.78 -4.57
C TRP A 28 -0.94 8.11 -4.56
N ALA A 29 -0.64 8.66 -5.74
CA ALA A 29 0.04 9.95 -5.87
C ALA A 29 -0.78 11.12 -5.31
N ALA A 30 -2.12 11.02 -5.36
CA ALA A 30 -3.02 12.03 -4.86
C ALA A 30 -3.12 12.08 -3.32
N ILE A 31 -2.67 11.04 -2.61
CA ILE A 31 -2.71 11.00 -1.14
C ILE A 31 -1.90 12.16 -0.57
N ASP A 32 -2.55 12.93 0.29
CA ASP A 32 -1.93 14.01 1.04
C ASP A 32 -1.40 13.43 2.37
N TRP A 33 -0.12 13.07 2.40
CA TRP A 33 0.47 12.37 3.55
C TRP A 33 0.66 13.31 4.75
N PHE A 34 0.38 12.75 5.93
CA PHE A 34 0.51 13.34 7.26
C PHE A 34 -0.26 14.64 7.47
N VAL A 35 -1.41 14.78 6.79
CA VAL A 35 -2.34 15.89 7.01
C VAL A 35 -3.58 15.43 7.75
N PRO A 36 -4.22 16.32 8.53
CA PRO A 36 -5.46 16.02 9.22
C PRO A 36 -6.60 15.72 8.22
N PRO A 37 -7.52 14.79 8.54
CA PRO A 37 -8.71 14.59 7.74
C PRO A 37 -9.53 15.88 7.60
N ARG A 38 -9.97 16.17 6.37
CA ARG A 38 -10.70 17.41 6.05
C ARG A 38 -12.20 17.26 6.25
N ASP A 39 -12.75 16.07 5.98
CA ASP A 39 -14.17 15.77 6.02
C ASP A 39 -14.61 15.26 7.42
N PRO A 40 -15.67 15.81 8.03
CA PRO A 40 -16.29 15.26 9.24
C PRO A 40 -16.66 13.77 9.16
N GLY A 41 -16.98 13.24 7.98
CA GLY A 41 -17.31 11.83 7.74
C GLY A 41 -16.11 10.91 7.48
N ALA A 42 -14.88 11.45 7.43
CA ALA A 42 -13.69 10.69 7.04
C ALA A 42 -13.40 9.50 7.96
N GLU A 43 -13.70 9.61 9.24
CA GLU A 43 -13.47 8.54 10.22
C GLU A 43 -14.40 7.34 10.00
N ALA A 44 -15.70 7.61 9.82
CA ALA A 44 -16.68 6.58 9.49
C ALA A 44 -16.36 5.91 8.15
N LEU A 45 -15.90 6.70 7.17
CA LEU A 45 -15.41 6.21 5.89
C LEU A 45 -14.19 5.28 6.06
N ALA A 46 -13.17 5.70 6.79
CA ALA A 46 -11.97 4.91 7.04
C ALA A 46 -12.29 3.58 7.74
N ALA A 47 -13.16 3.61 8.74
CA ALA A 47 -13.61 2.39 9.43
C ALA A 47 -14.39 1.45 8.50
N ARG A 48 -15.25 2.00 7.62
CA ARG A 48 -15.95 1.21 6.59
C ARG A 48 -14.97 0.57 5.61
N LEU A 49 -14.01 1.33 5.11
CA LEU A 49 -12.99 0.85 4.17
C LEU A 49 -12.11 -0.26 4.78
N MET A 50 -11.77 -0.16 6.08
CA MET A 50 -11.03 -1.24 6.74
C MET A 50 -11.86 -2.50 6.97
N ARG A 51 -13.16 -2.38 7.24
CA ARG A 51 -14.06 -3.54 7.27
C ARG A 51 -14.19 -4.18 5.89
N GLU A 52 -14.26 -3.38 4.84
CA GLU A 52 -14.31 -3.83 3.44
C GLU A 52 -13.02 -4.56 3.04
N HIS A 53 -11.85 -3.99 3.34
CA HIS A 53 -10.55 -4.65 3.20
C HIS A 53 -10.56 -6.02 3.91
N ASN A 54 -10.93 -6.07 5.19
CA ASN A 54 -10.93 -7.30 5.96
C ASN A 54 -11.90 -8.34 5.38
N ALA A 55 -13.11 -7.93 4.98
CA ALA A 55 -14.09 -8.83 4.39
C ALA A 55 -13.60 -9.46 3.08
N ARG A 56 -13.01 -8.65 2.19
CA ARG A 56 -12.41 -9.12 0.93
C ARG A 56 -11.23 -10.04 1.19
N ALA A 57 -10.28 -9.62 2.03
CA ALA A 57 -9.11 -10.42 2.38
C ALA A 57 -9.49 -11.78 3.01
N ARG A 58 -10.50 -11.79 3.88
CA ARG A 58 -11.02 -13.00 4.53
C ARG A 58 -11.65 -13.98 3.54
N ALA A 59 -12.24 -13.51 2.44
CA ALA A 59 -12.77 -14.40 1.42
C ALA A 59 -11.67 -15.30 0.80
N HIS A 60 -10.41 -14.84 0.85
CA HIS A 60 -9.26 -15.58 0.35
C HIS A 60 -8.49 -16.32 1.44
N LEU A 61 -8.26 -15.70 2.60
CA LEU A 61 -7.49 -16.29 3.71
C LEU A 61 -8.23 -16.19 5.06
N PRO A 62 -9.31 -16.97 5.27
CA PRO A 62 -10.15 -16.87 6.46
C PRO A 62 -9.47 -17.25 7.77
N GLU A 63 -8.38 -18.00 7.71
CA GLU A 63 -7.55 -18.38 8.86
C GLU A 63 -6.61 -17.27 9.30
N ILE A 64 -6.33 -16.27 8.44
CA ILE A 64 -5.48 -15.11 8.76
C ILE A 64 -6.33 -13.89 9.11
N PHE A 65 -7.42 -13.66 8.38
CA PHE A 65 -8.30 -12.51 8.59
C PHE A 65 -9.50 -12.90 9.46
N PRO A 66 -9.73 -12.26 10.60
CA PRO A 66 -10.82 -12.63 11.49
C PRO A 66 -12.19 -12.26 10.89
N ALA A 67 -13.23 -12.98 11.34
CA ALA A 67 -14.61 -12.63 10.97
C ALA A 67 -15.02 -11.24 11.47
N THR A 68 -14.50 -10.83 12.62
CA THR A 68 -14.71 -9.51 13.20
C THR A 68 -13.38 -8.81 13.39
N LEU A 69 -13.25 -7.63 12.80
CA LEU A 69 -12.11 -6.73 13.01
C LEU A 69 -12.56 -5.56 13.89
N GLU A 70 -11.91 -5.38 15.03
CA GLU A 70 -12.09 -4.21 15.88
C GLU A 70 -11.29 -3.03 15.30
N THR A 71 -12.00 -1.96 14.92
CA THR A 71 -11.38 -0.70 14.51
C THR A 71 -11.46 0.32 15.64
N ARG A 72 -10.30 0.81 16.11
CA ARG A 72 -10.21 1.89 17.10
C ARG A 72 -9.70 3.16 16.45
N SER A 73 -10.37 4.28 16.68
CA SER A 73 -9.86 5.58 16.23
C SER A 73 -8.84 6.14 17.21
N SER A 74 -7.80 6.78 16.69
CA SER A 74 -6.84 7.53 17.49
C SER A 74 -6.46 8.82 16.76
N ARG A 75 -6.28 9.90 17.52
CA ARG A 75 -5.83 11.18 16.98
C ARG A 75 -4.67 11.72 17.80
N GLY A 76 -3.78 12.47 17.15
CA GLY A 76 -2.63 13.05 17.83
C GLY A 76 -1.63 13.72 16.89
N GLY A 77 -0.59 14.30 17.48
CA GLY A 77 0.59 14.74 16.74
C GLY A 77 1.66 13.63 16.59
N TRP A 78 2.83 14.03 16.09
CA TRP A 78 3.98 13.15 15.85
C TRP A 78 4.40 12.27 17.04
N ARG A 79 4.27 12.75 18.29
CA ARG A 79 4.59 11.96 19.47
C ARG A 79 3.67 10.73 19.61
N ALA A 80 2.37 10.90 19.37
CA ALA A 80 1.40 9.82 19.44
C ALA A 80 1.61 8.83 18.27
N PHE A 81 1.87 9.35 17.07
CA PHE A 81 2.19 8.55 15.89
C PHE A 81 3.44 7.68 16.11
N ALA A 82 4.54 8.26 16.61
CA ALA A 82 5.78 7.55 16.93
C ALA A 82 5.56 6.49 18.02
N ALA A 83 4.80 6.81 19.08
CA ALA A 83 4.47 5.85 20.13
C ALA A 83 3.67 4.64 19.60
N LEU A 84 2.76 4.88 18.65
CA LEU A 84 1.98 3.82 18.01
C LEU A 84 2.86 2.94 17.11
N ARG A 85 3.74 3.55 16.30
CA ARG A 85 4.79 2.82 15.57
C ARG A 85 5.60 1.94 16.51
N ASP A 86 6.17 2.51 17.57
CA ASP A 86 7.04 1.77 18.49
C ASP A 86 6.31 0.60 19.13
N ARG A 87 5.01 0.77 19.42
CA ARG A 87 4.16 -0.30 19.93
C ARG A 87 4.01 -1.44 18.92
N VAL A 88 3.78 -1.14 17.64
CA VAL A 88 3.69 -2.15 16.57
C VAL A 88 5.05 -2.82 16.35
N CYS A 89 6.15 -2.08 16.30
CA CYS A 89 7.49 -2.63 16.12
C CYS A 89 7.94 -3.56 17.25
N LYS A 90 7.37 -3.43 18.46
CA LYS A 90 7.66 -4.32 19.60
C LYS A 90 6.91 -5.65 19.56
N GLN A 91 6.01 -5.86 18.60
CA GLN A 91 5.23 -7.08 18.49
C GLN A 91 6.06 -8.18 17.84
N GLN A 92 6.46 -9.17 18.63
CA GLN A 92 7.32 -10.25 18.14
C GLN A 92 6.56 -11.32 17.33
N ARG A 93 5.25 -11.44 17.52
CA ARG A 93 4.42 -12.53 16.94
C ARG A 93 3.48 -12.08 15.84
N TRP A 94 3.43 -10.79 15.56
CA TRP A 94 2.48 -10.23 14.62
C TRP A 94 3.10 -9.03 13.90
N ASP A 95 3.12 -9.12 12.58
CA ASP A 95 3.40 -7.99 11.70
C ASP A 95 2.34 -7.98 10.61
N TRP A 96 1.65 -6.86 10.43
CA TRP A 96 0.55 -6.79 9.47
C TRP A 96 0.99 -7.09 8.03
N LYS A 97 2.18 -6.63 7.63
CA LYS A 97 2.71 -6.89 6.28
C LYS A 97 3.11 -8.35 6.15
N PHE A 98 3.96 -8.83 7.05
CA PHE A 98 4.60 -10.12 6.88
C PHE A 98 3.74 -11.30 7.38
N SER A 99 2.86 -11.08 8.35
CA SER A 99 1.96 -12.11 8.89
C SER A 99 0.59 -12.16 8.22
N ALA A 100 0.15 -11.11 7.52
CA ALA A 100 -1.18 -11.06 6.90
C ALA A 100 -1.19 -10.68 5.41
N LEU A 101 -0.70 -9.48 5.07
CA LEU A 101 -0.86 -8.93 3.71
C LEU A 101 0.00 -9.65 2.67
N LYS A 102 1.26 -9.97 2.98
CA LYS A 102 2.13 -10.76 2.08
C LYS A 102 1.59 -12.17 1.85
N PRO A 103 1.19 -12.93 2.89
CA PRO A 103 0.49 -14.20 2.69
C PRO A 103 -0.75 -14.07 1.80
N LEU A 104 -1.55 -13.02 1.96
CA LEU A 104 -2.75 -12.76 1.14
C LEU A 104 -2.42 -12.62 -0.34
N SER A 105 -1.49 -11.74 -0.66
CA SER A 105 -1.04 -11.53 -2.03
C SER A 105 -0.39 -12.79 -2.62
N SER A 106 0.52 -13.43 -1.86
CA SER A 106 1.18 -14.67 -2.27
C SER A 106 0.19 -15.81 -2.55
N HIS A 107 -0.85 -15.96 -1.73
CA HIS A 107 -1.90 -16.95 -1.93
C HIS A 107 -2.67 -16.68 -3.22
N HIS A 108 -3.03 -15.41 -3.45
CA HIS A 108 -3.77 -14.99 -4.63
C HIS A 108 -2.96 -15.19 -5.92
N SER A 109 -1.72 -14.67 -5.96
CA SER A 109 -0.79 -14.83 -7.07
C SER A 109 -0.58 -16.31 -7.40
N LYS A 110 -0.37 -17.17 -6.39
CA LYS A 110 -0.26 -18.62 -6.58
C LYS A 110 -1.53 -19.25 -7.15
N ALA A 111 -2.70 -18.86 -6.65
CA ALA A 111 -3.99 -19.38 -7.14
C ALA A 111 -4.26 -19.02 -8.61
N ARG A 112 -3.72 -17.89 -9.08
CA ARG A 112 -3.78 -17.45 -10.49
C ARG A 112 -2.63 -17.96 -11.34
N GLY A 113 -1.67 -18.69 -10.76
CA GLY A 113 -0.44 -19.06 -11.44
C GLY A 113 0.33 -17.85 -11.93
N TRP A 114 0.24 -16.73 -11.22
CA TRP A 114 0.92 -15.49 -11.55
C TRP A 114 2.27 -15.39 -10.83
N THR A 115 3.27 -14.84 -11.52
CA THR A 115 4.57 -14.49 -10.94
C THR A 115 5.04 -13.19 -11.59
N MET A 116 5.91 -12.43 -10.89
CA MET A 116 6.56 -11.27 -11.49
C MET A 116 7.32 -11.61 -12.79
N ASP A 117 7.86 -12.83 -12.91
CA ASP A 117 8.52 -13.30 -14.14
C ASP A 117 7.57 -13.38 -15.35
N HIS A 118 6.27 -13.59 -15.14
CA HIS A 118 5.29 -13.61 -16.23
C HIS A 118 5.15 -12.25 -16.91
N GLU A 119 5.17 -11.18 -16.11
CA GLU A 119 5.10 -9.78 -16.57
C GLU A 119 6.46 -9.26 -17.04
N ALA A 120 7.56 -9.91 -16.65
CA ALA A 120 8.90 -9.47 -16.99
C ALA A 120 9.32 -9.75 -18.44
N ARG A 121 8.40 -10.21 -19.29
CA ARG A 121 8.64 -10.39 -20.74
C ARG A 121 8.79 -9.01 -21.39
N GLY A 122 10.03 -8.55 -21.53
CA GLY A 122 10.36 -7.23 -22.06
C GLY A 122 10.83 -6.22 -21.02
N CYS A 123 11.06 -6.64 -19.77
CA CYS A 123 11.77 -5.81 -18.79
C CYS A 123 13.22 -5.58 -19.23
N VAL A 124 13.72 -4.37 -18.96
CA VAL A 124 15.14 -4.06 -19.14
C VAL A 124 15.99 -4.89 -18.17
N ASP A 125 17.15 -5.35 -18.66
CA ASP A 125 18.19 -5.96 -17.84
C ASP A 125 19.19 -4.90 -17.39
N LEU A 126 19.22 -4.63 -16.08
CA LEU A 126 20.10 -3.64 -15.48
C LEU A 126 21.58 -4.01 -15.63
N LEU A 127 21.91 -5.31 -15.64
CA LEU A 127 23.30 -5.76 -15.77
C LEU A 127 23.81 -5.68 -17.22
N ALA A 128 22.90 -5.60 -18.18
CA ALA A 128 23.22 -5.32 -19.58
C ALA A 128 23.47 -3.82 -19.85
N GLY A 129 23.42 -2.96 -18.83
CA GLY A 129 23.62 -1.52 -18.94
C GLY A 129 22.40 -0.75 -19.46
N ALA A 130 21.24 -1.40 -19.58
CA ALA A 130 20.00 -0.73 -19.95
C ALA A 130 19.40 0.02 -18.75
N ALA A 131 18.92 1.25 -18.99
CA ALA A 131 18.20 2.01 -17.99
C ALA A 131 16.68 1.74 -18.08
N PRO A 132 15.97 1.54 -16.96
CA PRO A 132 14.52 1.44 -16.97
C PRO A 132 13.88 2.74 -17.42
N ARG A 133 12.75 2.62 -18.11
CA ARG A 133 11.94 3.77 -18.46
C ARG A 133 11.08 4.15 -17.26
N PRO A 134 10.80 5.45 -17.05
CA PRO A 134 9.81 5.88 -16.08
C PRO A 134 8.47 5.15 -16.30
N GLY A 135 7.92 4.58 -15.22
CA GLY A 135 6.69 3.77 -15.27
C GLY A 135 6.83 2.34 -15.77
N ASP A 136 8.05 1.82 -16.00
CA ASP A 136 8.25 0.36 -16.00
C ASP A 136 7.97 -0.16 -14.56
N LEU A 137 7.11 -1.18 -14.39
CA LEU A 137 6.79 -1.71 -13.06
C LEU A 137 7.91 -2.59 -12.50
N PHE A 138 8.60 -3.30 -13.39
CA PHE A 138 9.62 -4.29 -13.03
C PHE A 138 10.91 -4.08 -13.83
N VAL A 139 12.02 -4.48 -13.23
CA VAL A 139 13.34 -4.59 -13.85
C VAL A 139 13.91 -5.98 -13.63
N ARG A 140 14.81 -6.40 -14.51
CA ARG A 140 15.57 -7.63 -14.35
C ARG A 140 17.00 -7.30 -13.91
N ALA A 141 17.51 -8.04 -12.95
CA ALA A 141 18.91 -8.04 -12.56
C ALA A 141 19.40 -9.50 -12.56
N SER A 142 20.11 -9.91 -13.61
CA SER A 142 20.46 -11.32 -13.85
C SER A 142 19.19 -12.18 -14.00
N ASP A 143 19.03 -13.17 -13.13
CA ASP A 143 17.97 -14.16 -13.07
C ASP A 143 16.80 -13.71 -12.17
N VAL A 144 16.89 -12.53 -11.55
CA VAL A 144 15.89 -12.02 -10.61
C VAL A 144 15.11 -10.86 -11.22
N VAL A 145 13.78 -10.89 -11.05
CA VAL A 145 12.89 -9.77 -11.36
C VAL A 145 12.55 -9.01 -10.08
N LEU A 146 12.66 -7.69 -10.14
CA LEU A 146 12.46 -6.79 -9.01
C LEU A 146 11.49 -5.68 -9.38
N TRP A 147 10.79 -5.13 -8.38
CA TRP A 147 10.05 -3.89 -8.54
C TRP A 147 10.97 -2.72 -8.93
N ASN A 148 10.54 -1.93 -9.91
CA ASN A 148 11.23 -0.74 -10.34
C ASN A 148 10.60 0.49 -9.69
N LYS A 149 11.19 0.96 -8.58
CA LYS A 149 10.83 2.18 -7.82
C LYS A 149 9.55 2.90 -8.31
N LEU A 150 8.38 2.43 -7.84
CA LEU A 150 7.06 3.03 -8.17
C LEU A 150 6.55 4.02 -7.12
N GLY A 151 7.36 4.28 -6.09
CA GLY A 151 7.00 5.19 -5.01
C GLY A 151 7.00 6.63 -5.50
N PRO A 152 5.96 7.43 -5.19
CA PRO A 152 5.98 8.83 -5.52
C PRO A 152 7.11 9.49 -4.75
N ASN A 153 7.83 10.39 -5.41
CA ASN A 153 8.93 11.11 -4.78
C ASN A 153 8.34 12.04 -3.71
N LEU A 154 8.70 11.78 -2.46
CA LEU A 154 8.28 12.55 -1.28
C LEU A 154 9.54 13.08 -0.61
N ASP A 155 9.70 14.41 -0.60
CA ASP A 155 10.78 15.06 0.15
C ASP A 155 10.35 15.23 1.61
N VAL A 156 10.46 14.13 2.37
CA VAL A 156 10.02 14.05 3.77
C VAL A 156 10.79 15.04 4.64
N GLU A 157 12.08 15.23 4.36
CA GLU A 157 12.96 16.14 5.11
C GLU A 157 12.61 17.60 4.93
N ALA A 158 12.29 18.01 3.70
CA ALA A 158 11.86 19.39 3.43
C ALA A 158 10.44 19.67 3.94
N CYS A 159 9.55 18.65 3.92
CA CYS A 159 8.14 18.85 4.19
C CYS A 159 7.72 18.69 5.65
N LEU A 160 8.50 17.98 6.48
CA LEU A 160 8.10 17.63 7.84
C LEU A 160 9.04 18.21 8.91
N PRO A 161 8.53 18.47 10.13
CA PRO A 161 9.40 18.81 11.25
C PRO A 161 10.34 17.64 11.57
N ARG A 162 11.54 17.93 12.09
CA ARG A 162 12.58 16.92 12.40
C ARG A 162 12.07 15.71 13.19
N LYS A 163 11.15 15.93 14.14
CA LYS A 163 10.54 14.86 14.98
C LYS A 163 9.59 13.93 14.21
N GLY A 164 9.13 14.34 13.03
CA GLY A 164 8.23 13.57 12.16
C GLY A 164 8.92 12.81 11.05
N VAL A 165 10.14 13.20 10.65
CA VAL A 165 10.86 12.62 9.51
C VAL A 165 11.05 11.11 9.64
N GLU A 166 11.58 10.64 10.78
CA GLU A 166 11.89 9.22 10.96
C GLU A 166 10.63 8.33 11.07
N PRO A 167 9.60 8.69 11.89
CA PRO A 167 8.34 7.94 11.88
C PRO A 167 7.64 7.96 10.52
N ALA A 168 7.70 9.08 9.80
CA ALA A 168 7.12 9.20 8.46
C ALA A 168 7.82 8.29 7.45
N ARG A 169 9.15 8.27 7.42
CA ARG A 169 9.92 7.38 6.53
C ARG A 169 9.62 5.92 6.82
N TRP A 170 9.59 5.53 8.09
CA TRP A 170 9.20 4.17 8.47
C TRP A 170 7.80 3.84 7.96
N TYR A 171 6.82 4.71 8.22
CA TYR A 171 5.44 4.46 7.83
C TYR A 171 5.26 4.43 6.32
N LEU A 172 5.87 5.35 5.57
CA LEU A 172 5.84 5.39 4.11
C LEU A 172 6.46 4.14 3.50
N GLY A 173 7.60 3.66 4.00
CA GLY A 173 8.17 2.39 3.57
C GLY A 173 7.22 1.22 3.85
N TYR A 174 6.53 1.27 4.98
CA TYR A 174 5.56 0.25 5.39
C TYR A 174 4.30 0.23 4.51
N VAL A 175 3.75 1.40 4.14
CA VAL A 175 2.54 1.48 3.30
C VAL A 175 2.82 1.38 1.81
N HIS A 176 4.06 1.65 1.37
CA HIS A 176 4.45 1.44 -0.01
C HIS A 176 4.28 -0.03 -0.43
N ILE A 177 4.48 -0.96 0.50
CA ILE A 177 4.18 -2.38 0.30
C ILE A 177 2.70 -2.55 -0.08
N ASP A 178 1.75 -1.89 0.58
CA ASP A 178 0.32 -2.06 0.27
C ASP A 178 -0.04 -1.67 -1.16
N MET A 179 0.58 -0.60 -1.66
CA MET A 179 0.38 -0.17 -3.03
C MET A 179 0.95 -1.19 -4.01
N MET A 180 2.16 -1.72 -3.75
CA MET A 180 2.74 -2.79 -4.57
C MET A 180 1.88 -4.05 -4.56
N GLU A 181 1.40 -4.50 -3.40
CA GLU A 181 0.50 -5.66 -3.29
C GLU A 181 -0.85 -5.41 -3.99
N CYS A 182 -1.33 -4.15 -4.00
CA CYS A 182 -2.54 -3.76 -4.73
C CYS A 182 -2.36 -3.89 -6.25
N ILE A 183 -1.21 -3.45 -6.78
CA ILE A 183 -0.87 -3.60 -8.20
C ILE A 183 -0.65 -5.08 -8.54
N GLU A 184 0.10 -5.82 -7.72
CA GLU A 184 0.35 -7.25 -7.89
C GLU A 184 -0.96 -8.03 -8.00
N TRP A 185 -1.90 -7.79 -7.08
CA TRP A 185 -3.21 -8.42 -7.12
C TRP A 185 -3.90 -8.22 -8.47
N GLN A 186 -3.82 -6.99 -9.00
CA GLN A 186 -4.51 -6.65 -10.23
C GLN A 186 -3.85 -7.23 -11.48
N LEU A 187 -2.52 -7.28 -11.49
CA LEU A 187 -1.75 -7.99 -12.51
C LEU A 187 -2.09 -9.48 -12.51
N ALA A 188 -2.20 -10.10 -11.33
CA ALA A 188 -2.58 -11.50 -11.19
C ALA A 188 -4.02 -11.79 -11.64
N GLU A 189 -4.94 -10.86 -11.41
CA GLU A 189 -6.31 -10.94 -11.95
C GLU A 189 -6.36 -10.78 -13.47
N GLY A 190 -5.44 -10.00 -14.06
CA GLY A 190 -5.46 -9.68 -15.48
C GLY A 190 -6.74 -8.94 -15.89
N SER A 191 -7.22 -8.03 -15.03
CA SER A 191 -8.51 -7.34 -15.18
C SER A 191 -8.40 -5.85 -14.87
N ASP A 192 -9.34 -5.06 -15.35
CA ASP A 192 -9.52 -3.66 -14.97
C ASP A 192 -10.49 -3.46 -13.78
N ASP A 193 -11.10 -4.53 -13.29
CA ASP A 193 -12.02 -4.48 -12.15
C ASP A 193 -11.28 -4.52 -10.80
N LEU A 194 -11.48 -3.48 -9.98
CA LEU A 194 -10.91 -3.32 -8.64
C LEU A 194 -11.84 -3.83 -7.52
N GLU A 195 -13.07 -4.25 -7.79
CA GLU A 195 -14.02 -4.69 -6.75
C GLU A 195 -13.50 -5.90 -5.96
N GLY A 196 -12.81 -6.82 -6.64
CA GLY A 196 -12.20 -8.00 -6.00
C GLY A 196 -10.91 -7.70 -5.23
N ASN A 197 -10.30 -6.53 -5.42
CA ASN A 197 -8.98 -6.22 -4.86
C ASN A 197 -9.12 -5.82 -3.37
N PRO A 198 -8.55 -6.60 -2.43
CA PRO A 198 -8.65 -6.31 -1.01
C PRO A 198 -7.81 -5.12 -0.59
N PHE A 199 -6.76 -4.76 -1.35
CA PHE A 199 -5.87 -3.65 -1.01
C PHE A 199 -6.43 -2.29 -1.43
N HIS A 200 -7.33 -2.24 -2.40
CA HIS A 200 -7.87 -0.97 -2.88
C HIS A 200 -8.63 -0.16 -1.81
N PRO A 201 -9.50 -0.77 -0.96
CA PRO A 201 -10.07 -0.08 0.20
C PRO A 201 -9.02 0.44 1.19
N LEU A 202 -7.90 -0.28 1.36
CA LEU A 202 -6.80 0.15 2.21
C LEU A 202 -6.12 1.41 1.65
N LEU A 203 -5.91 1.51 0.34
CA LEU A 203 -5.40 2.72 -0.31
C LEU A 203 -6.33 3.92 -0.09
N ARG A 204 -7.63 3.69 -0.23
CA ARG A 204 -8.66 4.72 0.02
C ARG A 204 -8.73 5.13 1.49
N CYS A 205 -8.36 4.27 2.43
CA CYS A 205 -8.22 4.60 3.84
C CYS A 205 -7.14 5.67 4.04
N TYR A 206 -5.99 5.52 3.39
CA TYR A 206 -4.92 6.52 3.38
C TYR A 206 -5.37 7.83 2.75
N ALA A 207 -6.10 7.77 1.62
CA ALA A 207 -6.65 8.95 0.96
C ALA A 207 -7.65 9.72 1.85
N ALA A 208 -8.35 9.03 2.76
CA ALA A 208 -9.22 9.65 3.76
C ALA A 208 -8.44 10.31 4.93
N GLY A 209 -7.11 10.21 4.95
CA GLY A 209 -6.24 10.78 5.98
C GLY A 209 -6.08 9.91 7.23
N PHE A 210 -6.35 8.61 7.10
CA PHE A 210 -6.21 7.65 8.20
C PHE A 210 -5.09 6.65 7.92
N TYR A 211 -4.31 6.36 8.97
CA TYR A 211 -3.12 5.53 8.95
C TYR A 211 -3.39 4.29 9.81
N PRO A 212 -3.69 3.11 9.22
CA PRO A 212 -3.91 1.89 9.96
C PRO A 212 -2.62 1.38 10.62
N PHE A 213 -2.73 1.00 11.89
CA PHE A 213 -1.73 0.29 12.67
C PHE A 213 -2.36 -0.95 13.27
N SER A 214 -1.91 -2.12 12.85
CA SER A 214 -2.40 -3.38 13.40
C SER A 214 -1.68 -3.66 14.72
N LEU A 215 -2.45 -3.86 15.79
CA LEU A 215 -1.91 -4.22 17.10
C LEU A 215 -1.93 -5.74 17.34
N ASP A 216 -2.75 -6.46 16.59
CA ASP A 216 -2.84 -7.91 16.58
C ASP A 216 -3.73 -8.29 15.40
N LYS A 217 -3.99 -9.59 15.25
CA LYS A 217 -4.83 -10.16 14.21
C LYS A 217 -6.24 -9.55 14.10
N SER A 218 -6.77 -9.04 15.20
CA SER A 218 -8.16 -8.56 15.33
C SER A 218 -8.31 -7.08 15.64
N THR A 219 -7.22 -6.37 15.97
CA THR A 219 -7.28 -4.97 16.39
C THR A 219 -6.52 -4.08 15.42
N MET A 220 -7.22 -3.13 14.80
CA MET A 220 -6.66 -2.08 13.95
C MET A 220 -6.89 -0.72 14.57
N VAL A 221 -5.83 0.07 14.76
CA VAL A 221 -5.93 1.48 15.12
C VAL A 221 -5.89 2.31 13.85
N LEU A 222 -6.91 3.14 13.63
CA LEU A 222 -6.96 4.13 12.55
C LEU A 222 -6.48 5.47 13.11
N PHE A 223 -5.22 5.78 12.89
CA PHE A 223 -4.61 7.01 13.38
C PHE A 223 -4.87 8.17 12.41
N ALA A 224 -5.20 9.34 12.91
CA ALA A 224 -5.24 10.59 12.15
C ALA A 224 -4.47 11.71 12.85
N PHE A 225 -3.87 12.62 12.09
CA PHE A 225 -3.22 13.80 12.67
C PHE A 225 -4.26 14.84 13.13
N ASP A 226 -3.97 15.51 14.25
CA ASP A 226 -4.76 16.64 14.73
C ASP A 226 -4.63 17.86 13.82
N ARG A 227 -5.70 18.66 13.75
CA ARG A 227 -5.72 19.96 13.05
C ARG A 227 -4.76 20.97 13.65
#